data_AF-V9L4M6-F1
#
_entry.id   AF-V9L4M6-F1
#
_cell.length_a   1.000
_cell.length_b   1.000
_cell.length_c   1.000
_cell.angle_alpha   90.00
_cell.angle_beta   90.00
_cell.angle_gamma   90.00
#
_symmetry.space_group_name_H-M   'P 1'
#
loop_
_entity.id
_entity.type
_entity.pdbx_description
1 polymer ?
#
loop_
_entity_poly.entity_id
_entity_poly.type
_entity_poly.pdbx_seq_one_letter_code
_entity_poly.pdbx_strand_id
1 'polypeptide(L)'
;VTTLGDEVGDGTISAVLIIAEILRQAERYASCEGAHPRLLVQGLDVAKMQALNCLDELWEDDDGFIRKKVARTSLGTKVGPPGLADHLADVVVLAVEAIKPDRWGPIDLNLVEIVEMQHLMAWDTELVLGLVLDHGSRHPGMKKRVEDAYILTLNVSLEYETPEVSSTMFYKDACGRETLARAERGFIEERVRKIVALKEKVCDGSAKGFVVINQKGIDWLSLEELARSGIVALRQAKRRNMQRVPLACGGTAVNSLEDLTEECLGRAGLVHQERLGDRTYTFVENCKNPRSVTVLVKGPNAHTLRQVGDAVRGGLRVVKNVLEDGCAMPGAGAVEIRIAGWLQHRLKDVVKGRAQLGFQAFID
;
A
#
# COMPACT_ATOMS: atom_id res chain seq x y z
N VAL A 1 16.96 -2.57 -14.90
CA VAL A 1 15.53 -2.22 -15.10
C VAL A 1 14.70 -2.61 -13.90
N THR A 2 14.80 -3.86 -13.42
CA THR A 2 14.08 -4.33 -12.22
C THR A 2 14.42 -3.52 -10.96
N THR A 3 15.71 -3.32 -10.67
CA THR A 3 16.16 -2.53 -9.51
C THR A 3 15.64 -1.09 -9.52
N LEU A 4 15.78 -0.39 -10.65
CA LEU A 4 15.29 0.99 -10.81
C LEU A 4 13.75 1.08 -10.68
N GLY A 5 13.04 0.09 -11.23
CA GLY A 5 11.59 0.02 -11.11
C GLY A 5 11.14 -0.21 -9.66
N ASP A 6 11.91 -0.99 -8.89
CA ASP A 6 11.61 -1.27 -7.50
C ASP A 6 11.90 -0.08 -6.57
N GLU A 7 12.99 0.65 -6.80
CA GLU A 7 13.39 1.80 -5.98
C GLU A 7 12.64 3.10 -6.35
N VAL A 8 12.65 3.47 -7.64
CA VAL A 8 12.13 4.78 -8.08
C VAL A 8 10.67 4.70 -8.50
N GLY A 9 10.22 3.55 -9.01
CA GLY A 9 8.82 3.34 -9.45
C GLY A 9 8.44 3.96 -10.80
N ASP A 10 9.23 4.90 -11.31
CA ASP A 10 9.05 5.52 -12.63
C ASP A 10 10.39 5.75 -13.34
N GLY A 11 10.36 6.08 -14.63
CA GLY A 11 11.57 6.42 -15.41
C GLY A 11 12.39 5.22 -15.91
N THR A 12 11.87 4.00 -15.78
CA THR A 12 12.55 2.78 -16.27
C THR A 12 12.74 2.79 -17.78
N ILE A 13 11.75 3.29 -18.53
CA ILE A 13 11.82 3.43 -19.99
C ILE A 13 12.87 4.49 -20.36
N SER A 14 12.83 5.65 -19.72
CA SER A 14 13.77 6.75 -19.98
C SER A 14 15.21 6.31 -19.74
N ALA A 15 15.49 5.59 -18.65
CA ALA A 15 16.82 5.07 -18.37
C ALA A 15 17.33 4.13 -19.47
N VAL A 16 16.47 3.24 -19.98
CA VAL A 16 16.84 2.32 -21.08
C VAL A 16 17.12 3.10 -22.37
N LEU A 17 16.32 4.11 -22.68
CA LEU A 17 16.51 4.94 -23.87
C LEU A 17 17.83 5.73 -23.79
N ILE A 18 18.12 6.36 -22.65
CA ILE A 18 19.37 7.12 -22.45
C ILE A 18 20.58 6.18 -22.56
N ILE A 19 20.54 5.01 -21.92
CA ILE A 19 21.64 4.03 -22.02
C ILE A 19 21.86 3.58 -23.46
N ALA A 20 20.78 3.28 -24.20
CA ALA A 20 20.86 2.87 -25.59
C ALA A 20 21.48 3.96 -26.47
N GLU A 21 21.11 5.22 -26.26
CA GLU A 21 21.63 6.34 -27.04
C GLU A 21 23.11 6.63 -26.73
N ILE A 22 23.51 6.64 -25.46
CA ILE A 22 24.92 6.81 -25.06
C ILE A 22 25.79 5.71 -25.69
N LEU A 23 25.31 4.46 -25.70
CA LEU A 23 26.03 3.35 -26.33
C LEU A 23 26.15 3.54 -27.86
N ARG A 24 25.09 4.01 -28.51
CA ARG A 24 25.07 4.30 -29.96
C ARG A 24 26.06 5.40 -30.32
N GLN A 25 26.17 6.44 -29.51
CA GLN A 25 27.16 7.49 -29.70
C GLN A 25 28.58 6.98 -29.43
N ALA A 26 28.79 6.22 -28.35
CA ALA A 26 30.08 5.62 -28.05
C ALA A 26 30.56 4.67 -29.17
N GLU A 27 29.66 3.90 -29.79
CA GLU A 27 29.97 3.04 -30.94
C GLU A 27 30.45 3.86 -32.14
N ARG A 28 29.81 5.00 -32.46
CA ARG A 28 30.25 5.89 -33.56
C ARG A 28 31.68 6.36 -33.37
N TYR A 29 32.03 6.82 -32.17
CA TYR A 29 33.40 7.26 -31.87
C TYR A 29 34.40 6.09 -31.84
N ALA A 30 33.98 4.89 -31.40
CA ALA A 30 34.82 3.70 -31.45
C ALA A 30 35.09 3.24 -32.90
N SER A 31 34.07 3.21 -33.75
CA SER A 31 34.16 2.71 -35.13
C SER A 31 34.75 3.71 -36.12
N CYS A 32 34.38 5.00 -36.04
CA CYS A 32 34.83 6.01 -36.99
C CYS A 32 36.19 6.60 -36.63
N GLU A 33 36.48 6.79 -35.34
CA GLU A 33 37.72 7.47 -34.88
C GLU A 33 38.74 6.51 -34.27
N GLY A 34 38.41 5.22 -34.15
CA GLY A 34 39.31 4.19 -33.62
C GLY A 34 39.66 4.39 -32.14
N ALA A 35 38.78 5.04 -31.37
CA ALA A 35 38.99 5.26 -29.94
C ALA A 35 38.91 3.94 -29.16
N HIS A 36 39.91 3.68 -28.30
CA HIS A 36 39.89 2.49 -27.45
C HIS A 36 38.74 2.62 -26.41
N PRO A 37 37.87 1.60 -26.23
CA PRO A 37 36.68 1.70 -25.36
C PRO A 37 36.98 2.17 -23.94
N ARG A 38 38.13 1.76 -23.37
CA ARG A 38 38.59 2.20 -22.05
C ARG A 38 38.72 3.74 -21.92
N LEU A 39 39.13 4.44 -22.97
CA LEU A 39 39.25 5.90 -22.96
C LEU A 39 37.87 6.57 -23.04
N LEU A 40 36.91 5.95 -23.75
CA LEU A 40 35.54 6.43 -23.80
C LEU A 40 34.88 6.31 -22.43
N VAL A 41 35.03 5.17 -21.76
CA VAL A 41 34.52 4.96 -20.40
C VAL A 41 35.07 6.00 -19.42
N GLN A 42 36.37 6.32 -19.49
CA GLN A 42 36.96 7.38 -18.68
C GLN A 42 36.32 8.76 -18.95
N GLY A 43 36.05 9.09 -20.21
CA GLY A 43 35.34 10.32 -20.57
C GLY A 43 33.90 10.35 -20.04
N LEU A 44 33.17 9.24 -20.15
CA LEU A 44 31.81 9.09 -19.63
C LEU A 44 31.75 9.25 -18.10
N ASP A 45 32.72 8.69 -17.37
CA ASP A 45 32.77 8.82 -15.90
C ASP A 45 32.99 10.26 -15.45
N VAL A 46 33.84 11.02 -16.17
CA VAL A 46 34.06 12.43 -15.88
C VAL A 46 32.82 13.26 -16.23
N ALA A 47 32.15 12.97 -17.35
CA ALA A 47 30.91 13.63 -17.74
C ALA A 47 29.80 13.38 -16.70
N LYS A 48 29.67 12.14 -16.22
CA LYS A 48 28.73 11.76 -15.16
C LYS A 48 28.92 12.59 -13.89
N MET A 49 30.17 12.76 -13.42
CA MET A 49 30.43 13.59 -12.23
C MET A 49 30.04 15.05 -12.44
N GLN A 50 30.32 15.61 -13.61
CA GLN A 50 29.93 16.99 -13.93
C GLN A 50 28.42 17.17 -14.09
N ALA A 51 27.72 16.15 -14.60
CA ALA A 51 26.28 16.13 -14.69
C ALA A 51 25.64 16.12 -13.30
N LEU A 52 26.14 15.29 -12.36
CA LEU A 52 25.66 15.27 -10.97
C LEU A 52 25.82 16.65 -10.29
N ASN A 53 26.96 17.31 -10.46
CA ASN A 53 27.16 18.66 -9.92
C ASN A 53 26.16 19.69 -10.49
N CYS A 54 25.74 19.53 -11.75
CA CYS A 54 24.73 20.40 -12.36
C CYS A 54 23.34 20.13 -11.76
N LEU A 55 23.03 18.86 -11.45
CA LEU A 55 21.77 18.48 -10.83
C LEU A 55 21.63 19.07 -9.42
N ASP A 56 22.72 19.13 -8.65
CA ASP A 56 22.74 19.74 -7.31
C ASP A 56 22.46 21.26 -7.33
N GLU A 57 22.52 21.92 -8.49
CA GLU A 57 22.20 23.34 -8.66
C GLU A 57 20.76 23.59 -9.16
N LEU A 58 20.05 22.55 -9.64
CA LEU A 58 18.78 22.67 -10.37
C LEU A 58 17.52 22.36 -9.54
N TRP A 59 17.68 22.08 -8.25
CA TRP A 59 16.59 21.69 -7.38
C TRP A 59 15.68 22.87 -7.03
N GLU A 60 14.37 22.61 -7.07
CA GLU A 60 13.36 23.49 -6.49
C GLU A 60 12.89 22.87 -5.15
N ASP A 61 12.73 23.71 -4.12
CA ASP A 61 12.20 23.31 -2.80
C ASP A 61 10.78 22.74 -2.93
N ASP A 62 10.47 21.72 -2.12
CA ASP A 62 9.16 21.07 -2.13
C ASP A 62 8.05 21.92 -1.49
N ASP A 63 7.14 22.41 -2.33
CA ASP A 63 5.84 22.96 -1.95
C ASP A 63 4.71 21.94 -2.20
N GLY A 64 3.64 21.97 -1.38
CA GLY A 64 2.48 21.08 -1.57
C GLY A 64 1.85 21.17 -2.98
N PHE A 65 1.96 22.33 -3.65
CA PHE A 65 1.54 22.51 -5.04
C PHE A 65 2.43 21.75 -6.04
N ILE A 66 3.73 21.66 -5.75
CA ILE A 66 4.70 20.92 -6.55
C ILE A 66 4.41 19.42 -6.45
N ARG A 67 4.09 18.89 -5.26
CA ARG A 67 3.71 17.48 -5.08
C ARG A 67 2.54 17.07 -5.98
N LYS A 68 1.49 17.89 -6.05
CA LYS A 68 0.34 17.65 -6.93
C LYS A 68 0.74 17.62 -8.40
N LYS A 69 1.59 18.55 -8.85
CA LYS A 69 2.11 18.58 -10.23
C LYS A 69 2.97 17.36 -10.54
N VAL A 70 3.81 16.93 -9.61
CA VAL A 70 4.66 15.75 -9.78
C VAL A 70 3.80 14.49 -9.89
N ALA A 71 2.82 14.32 -8.99
CA ALA A 71 1.87 13.22 -9.05
C ALA A 71 1.11 13.20 -10.39
N ARG A 72 0.61 14.36 -10.84
CA ARG A 72 -0.04 14.52 -12.15
C ARG A 72 0.87 14.11 -13.30
N THR A 73 2.16 14.46 -13.24
CA THR A 73 3.12 14.14 -14.30
C THR A 73 3.38 12.63 -14.39
N SER A 74 3.57 11.95 -13.26
CA SER A 74 3.74 10.47 -13.25
C SER A 74 2.46 9.73 -13.67
N LEU A 75 1.29 10.23 -13.26
CA LEU A 75 0.01 9.62 -13.61
C LEU A 75 -0.38 9.87 -15.07
N GLY A 76 -0.05 11.05 -15.60
CA GLY A 76 -0.37 11.45 -16.97
C GLY A 76 0.29 10.57 -18.04
N THR A 77 1.41 9.92 -17.74
CA THR A 77 2.06 8.97 -18.66
C THR A 77 1.38 7.60 -18.68
N LYS A 78 0.64 7.24 -17.63
CA LYS A 78 0.07 5.89 -17.41
C LYS A 78 -1.45 5.83 -17.62
N VAL A 79 -2.13 6.97 -17.48
CA VAL A 79 -3.59 7.08 -17.52
C VAL A 79 -4.03 7.80 -18.80
N GLY A 80 -4.92 7.17 -19.57
CA GLY A 80 -5.37 7.68 -20.86
C GLY A 80 -6.41 8.82 -20.80
N PRO A 81 -7.46 8.75 -19.95
CA PRO A 81 -8.51 9.78 -19.96
C PRO A 81 -8.02 11.15 -19.48
N PRO A 82 -8.29 12.24 -20.23
CA PRO A 82 -7.93 13.59 -19.80
C PRO A 82 -8.72 13.98 -18.55
N GLY A 83 -8.03 14.48 -17.52
CA GLY A 83 -8.60 14.91 -16.24
C GLY A 83 -8.59 13.84 -15.13
N LEU A 84 -8.51 12.54 -15.47
CA LEU A 84 -8.46 11.48 -14.46
C LEU A 84 -7.16 11.53 -13.65
N ALA A 85 -6.06 11.92 -14.31
CA ALA A 85 -4.77 12.13 -13.66
C ALA A 85 -4.82 13.24 -12.59
N ASP A 86 -5.64 14.27 -12.76
CA ASP A 86 -5.76 15.37 -11.79
C ASP A 86 -6.47 14.89 -10.52
N HIS A 87 -7.56 14.13 -10.68
CA HIS A 87 -8.28 13.53 -9.57
C HIS A 87 -7.43 12.52 -8.80
N LEU A 88 -6.75 11.62 -9.53
CA LEU A 88 -5.87 10.63 -8.92
C LEU A 88 -4.65 11.27 -8.24
N ALA A 89 -4.14 12.40 -8.77
CA ALA A 89 -3.05 13.13 -8.14
C ALA A 89 -3.45 13.65 -6.74
N ASP A 90 -4.67 14.18 -6.59
CA ASP A 90 -5.18 14.61 -5.29
C ASP A 90 -5.29 13.44 -4.31
N VAL A 91 -5.84 12.30 -4.75
CA VAL A 91 -5.97 11.09 -3.93
C VAL A 91 -4.60 10.57 -3.49
N VAL A 92 -3.62 10.51 -4.40
CA VAL A 92 -2.27 10.02 -4.14
C VAL A 92 -1.54 10.93 -3.14
N VAL A 93 -1.60 12.25 -3.32
CA VAL A 93 -0.94 13.20 -2.40
C VAL A 93 -1.55 13.09 -1.00
N LEU A 94 -2.88 13.09 -0.88
CA LEU A 94 -3.56 12.92 0.41
C LEU A 94 -3.22 11.59 1.08
N ALA A 95 -3.09 10.50 0.31
CA ALA A 95 -2.74 9.20 0.84
C ALA A 95 -1.33 9.18 1.46
N VAL A 96 -0.35 9.79 0.80
CA VAL A 96 1.04 9.82 1.29
C VAL A 96 1.17 10.78 2.48
N GLU A 97 0.47 11.92 2.45
CA GLU A 97 0.44 12.86 3.58
C GLU A 97 -0.19 12.25 4.84
N ALA A 98 -1.22 11.42 4.69
CA ALA A 98 -1.84 10.71 5.82
C ALA A 98 -0.91 9.67 6.47
N ILE A 99 0.02 9.09 5.73
CA ILE A 99 0.97 8.08 6.24
C ILE A 99 2.20 8.71 6.87
N LYS A 100 2.50 9.98 6.53
CA LYS A 100 3.69 10.66 6.99
C LYS A 100 3.78 10.62 8.52
N PRO A 101 4.83 10.00 9.10
CA PRO A 101 5.00 10.01 10.55
C PRO A 101 5.36 11.42 11.06
N ASP A 102 4.88 11.78 12.25
CA ASP A 102 5.18 13.07 12.89
C ASP A 102 6.69 13.27 13.19
N ARG A 103 7.43 12.15 13.30
CA ARG A 103 8.89 12.15 13.46
C ARG A 103 9.54 11.80 12.13
N TRP A 104 10.68 12.44 11.85
CA TRP A 104 11.54 12.14 10.71
C TRP A 104 11.81 10.62 10.63
N GLY A 105 11.23 9.97 9.64
CA GLY A 105 11.30 8.52 9.44
C GLY A 105 10.91 8.15 8.01
N PRO A 106 11.41 7.03 7.48
CA PRO A 106 11.14 6.63 6.11
C PRO A 106 9.65 6.33 5.91
N ILE A 107 9.11 6.73 4.76
CA ILE A 107 7.69 6.51 4.45
C ILE A 107 7.52 5.08 3.95
N ASP A 108 6.72 4.28 4.66
CA ASP A 108 6.40 2.91 4.24
C ASP A 108 5.12 2.89 3.39
N LEU A 109 5.28 2.62 2.09
CA LEU A 109 4.15 2.50 1.15
C LEU A 109 3.29 1.26 1.40
N ASN A 110 3.78 0.27 2.16
CA ASN A 110 2.96 -0.89 2.53
C ASN A 110 1.78 -0.51 3.43
N LEU A 111 1.79 0.68 4.02
CA LEU A 111 0.67 1.22 4.80
C LEU A 111 -0.48 1.73 3.92
N VAL A 112 -0.24 1.98 2.62
CA VAL A 112 -1.30 2.21 1.64
C VAL A 112 -1.82 0.85 1.16
N GLU A 113 -3.12 0.62 1.32
CA GLU A 113 -3.80 -0.47 0.63
C GLU A 113 -4.42 0.03 -0.68
N ILE A 114 -4.34 -0.77 -1.73
CA ILE A 114 -5.01 -0.50 -2.99
C ILE A 114 -6.02 -1.61 -3.18
N VAL A 115 -7.30 -1.28 -3.04
CA VAL A 115 -8.41 -2.23 -3.22
C VAL A 115 -9.08 -1.96 -4.55
N GLU A 116 -9.18 -3.00 -5.37
CA GLU A 116 -9.85 -2.95 -6.66
C GLU A 116 -11.32 -3.37 -6.50
N MET A 117 -12.22 -2.51 -6.96
CA MET A 117 -13.66 -2.68 -6.86
C MET A 117 -14.26 -2.51 -8.25
N GLN A 118 -14.86 -3.60 -8.77
CA GLN A 118 -15.55 -3.57 -10.07
C GLN A 118 -16.90 -2.88 -9.92
N HIS A 119 -16.86 -1.55 -9.92
CA HIS A 119 -18.03 -0.71 -9.78
C HIS A 119 -17.79 0.65 -10.45
N LEU A 120 -18.86 1.24 -10.99
CA LEU A 120 -18.88 2.59 -11.57
C LEU A 120 -17.71 2.86 -12.54
N MET A 121 -17.25 4.12 -12.59
CA MET A 121 -16.20 4.58 -13.45
C MET A 121 -14.90 4.79 -12.68
N ALA A 122 -13.77 4.91 -13.40
CA ALA A 122 -12.48 5.21 -12.80
C ALA A 122 -12.43 6.56 -12.08
N TRP A 123 -13.36 7.47 -12.41
CA TRP A 123 -13.51 8.78 -11.77
C TRP A 123 -13.95 8.71 -10.32
N ASP A 124 -14.65 7.65 -9.93
CA ASP A 124 -15.19 7.47 -8.57
C ASP A 124 -14.16 6.84 -7.62
N THR A 125 -12.87 6.96 -7.95
CA THR A 125 -11.73 6.47 -7.17
C THR A 125 -11.56 7.30 -5.90
N GLU A 126 -11.77 6.72 -4.73
CA GLU A 126 -11.82 7.48 -3.48
C GLU A 126 -10.67 7.11 -2.55
N LEU A 127 -10.21 8.08 -1.76
CA LEU A 127 -9.36 7.83 -0.61
C LEU A 127 -10.23 7.53 0.61
N VAL A 128 -10.10 6.32 1.14
CA VAL A 128 -10.72 5.94 2.41
C VAL A 128 -9.70 6.14 3.51
N LEU A 129 -9.99 7.07 4.44
CA LEU A 129 -9.20 7.33 5.65
C LEU A 129 -9.42 6.22 6.68
N GLY A 130 -8.89 5.05 6.34
CA GLY A 130 -9.01 3.82 7.11
C GLY A 130 -8.74 2.60 6.24
N LEU A 131 -9.50 1.52 6.46
CA LEU A 131 -9.26 0.24 5.80
C LEU A 131 -10.51 -0.27 5.07
N VAL A 132 -10.33 -0.76 3.86
CA VAL A 132 -11.35 -1.53 3.15
C VAL A 132 -10.96 -3.00 3.15
N LEU A 133 -11.90 -3.85 3.57
CA LEU A 133 -11.72 -5.30 3.62
C LEU A 133 -12.59 -5.97 2.57
N ASP A 134 -12.00 -6.88 1.80
CA ASP A 134 -12.67 -7.65 0.73
C ASP A 134 -13.66 -8.71 1.25
N HIS A 135 -13.90 -8.72 2.56
CA HIS A 135 -14.73 -9.71 3.25
C HIS A 135 -15.76 -8.99 4.11
N GLY A 136 -17.01 -9.44 4.00
CA GLY A 136 -18.11 -9.02 4.87
C GLY A 136 -18.55 -10.08 5.85
N SER A 137 -19.55 -9.72 6.65
CA SER A 137 -20.22 -10.66 7.55
C SER A 137 -20.92 -11.76 6.75
N ARG A 138 -20.85 -12.99 7.26
CA ARG A 138 -21.50 -14.18 6.65
C ARG A 138 -22.89 -14.44 7.23
N HIS A 139 -23.10 -14.05 8.48
CA HIS A 139 -24.33 -14.35 9.19
C HIS A 139 -25.39 -13.25 8.90
N PRO A 140 -26.61 -13.62 8.46
CA PRO A 140 -27.64 -12.65 8.06
C PRO A 140 -28.15 -11.78 9.21
N GLY A 141 -28.06 -12.27 10.45
CA GLY A 141 -28.46 -11.53 11.65
C GLY A 141 -27.45 -10.48 12.13
N MET A 142 -26.29 -10.33 11.47
CA MET A 142 -25.31 -9.30 11.83
C MET A 142 -25.71 -7.93 11.27
N LYS A 143 -25.41 -6.87 12.01
CA LYS A 143 -25.65 -5.49 11.58
C LYS A 143 -24.74 -5.16 10.39
N LYS A 144 -25.30 -4.53 9.35
CA LYS A 144 -24.55 -4.11 8.16
C LYS A 144 -23.85 -2.76 8.34
N ARG A 145 -24.36 -1.92 9.25
CA ARG A 145 -23.81 -0.59 9.56
C ARG A 145 -23.70 -0.45 11.08
N VAL A 146 -22.56 0.05 11.51
CA VAL A 146 -22.18 0.19 12.91
C VAL A 146 -21.48 1.53 13.08
N GLU A 147 -22.02 2.38 13.93
CA GLU A 147 -21.47 3.70 14.25
C GLU A 147 -20.70 3.64 15.58
N ASP A 148 -19.64 4.43 15.71
CA ASP A 148 -18.68 4.44 16.83
C ASP A 148 -18.32 3.02 17.30
N ALA A 149 -17.62 2.30 16.41
CA ALA A 149 -17.29 0.90 16.59
C ALA A 149 -15.96 0.72 17.32
N TYR A 150 -15.95 -0.16 18.32
CA TYR A 150 -14.75 -0.80 18.81
C TYR A 150 -14.36 -1.95 17.90
N ILE A 151 -13.08 -2.03 17.56
CA ILE A 151 -12.53 -3.04 16.68
C ILE A 151 -11.57 -3.92 17.48
N LEU A 152 -11.90 -5.21 17.56
CA LEU A 152 -11.04 -6.23 18.12
C LEU A 152 -10.38 -7.02 16.99
N THR A 153 -9.06 -6.97 16.93
CA THR A 153 -8.26 -7.76 15.98
C THR A 153 -7.77 -9.04 16.64
N LEU A 154 -8.18 -10.19 16.10
CA LEU A 154 -7.87 -11.51 16.62
C LEU A 154 -7.04 -12.34 15.64
N ASN A 155 -6.13 -13.14 16.19
CA ASN A 155 -5.43 -14.21 15.49
C ASN A 155 -5.66 -15.57 16.16
N VAL A 156 -6.90 -15.80 16.63
CA VAL A 156 -7.28 -17.02 17.36
C VAL A 156 -8.32 -17.78 16.56
N SER A 157 -8.21 -19.10 16.50
CA SER A 157 -9.20 -19.95 15.84
C SER A 157 -10.47 -20.01 16.67
N LEU A 158 -11.58 -19.62 16.05
CA LEU A 158 -12.93 -19.80 16.59
C LEU A 158 -13.66 -20.90 15.80
N GLU A 159 -12.91 -21.84 15.28
CA GLU A 159 -13.39 -22.98 14.50
C GLU A 159 -12.88 -24.29 15.08
N TYR A 160 -13.54 -25.38 14.72
CA TYR A 160 -13.10 -26.71 15.08
C TYR A 160 -11.81 -27.05 14.32
N GLU A 161 -10.68 -27.03 15.03
CA GLU A 161 -9.40 -27.46 14.48
C GLU A 161 -9.17 -28.94 14.78
N THR A 162 -8.89 -29.72 13.73
CA THR A 162 -8.30 -31.04 13.92
C THR A 162 -6.87 -30.85 14.42
N PRO A 163 -6.45 -31.53 15.49
CA PRO A 163 -5.08 -31.42 15.99
C PRO A 163 -4.09 -31.82 14.90
N GLU A 164 -3.03 -31.02 14.74
CA GLU A 164 -1.98 -31.26 13.73
C GLU A 164 -1.19 -32.54 14.03
N VAL A 165 -1.01 -32.84 15.31
CA VAL A 165 -0.47 -34.12 15.76
C VAL A 165 -1.57 -35.16 15.69
N SER A 166 -1.31 -36.29 15.05
CA SER A 166 -2.25 -37.40 14.91
C SER A 166 -2.64 -37.98 16.28
N SER A 167 -3.64 -37.39 16.92
CA SER A 167 -4.23 -37.91 18.15
C SER A 167 -5.42 -38.79 17.79
N THR A 168 -5.21 -40.10 17.73
CA THR A 168 -6.32 -41.05 17.60
C THR A 168 -7.00 -41.20 18.96
N MET A 169 -8.16 -40.56 19.12
CA MET A 169 -9.00 -40.71 20.31
C MET A 169 -9.76 -42.05 20.22
N PHE A 170 -9.46 -42.98 21.13
CA PHE A 170 -10.18 -44.25 21.23
C PHE A 170 -11.35 -44.11 22.21
N TYR A 171 -12.55 -44.49 21.78
CA TYR A 171 -13.75 -44.53 22.62
C TYR A 171 -14.32 -45.95 22.64
N LYS A 172 -14.76 -46.40 23.82
CA LYS A 172 -15.40 -47.71 24.00
C LYS A 172 -16.93 -47.64 23.91
N ASP A 173 -17.50 -46.51 24.34
CA ASP A 173 -18.95 -46.31 24.46
C ASP A 173 -19.41 -45.09 23.65
N ALA A 174 -20.66 -45.12 23.17
CA ALA A 174 -21.30 -44.00 22.47
C ALA A 174 -21.37 -42.73 23.35
N CYS A 175 -21.63 -42.90 24.65
CA CYS A 175 -21.65 -41.81 25.63
C CYS A 175 -20.29 -41.09 25.71
N GLY A 176 -19.18 -41.84 25.69
CA GLY A 176 -17.83 -41.27 25.72
C GLY A 176 -17.48 -40.45 24.48
N ARG A 177 -18.08 -40.77 23.33
CA ARG A 177 -17.92 -39.98 22.10
C ARG A 177 -18.66 -38.64 22.19
N GLU A 178 -19.87 -38.64 22.76
CA GLU A 178 -20.65 -37.41 22.90
C GLU A 178 -20.03 -36.43 23.90
N THR A 179 -19.48 -36.92 25.02
CA THR A 179 -18.84 -36.07 26.02
C THR A 179 -17.60 -35.37 25.46
N LEU A 180 -16.78 -36.08 24.68
CA LEU A 180 -15.61 -35.49 24.02
C LEU A 180 -16.02 -34.42 23.00
N ALA A 181 -17.00 -34.71 22.15
CA ALA A 181 -17.52 -33.75 21.18
C ALA A 181 -18.09 -32.49 21.86
N ARG A 182 -18.74 -32.64 23.04
CA ARG A 182 -19.19 -31.50 23.85
C ARG A 182 -18.04 -30.74 24.50
N ALA A 183 -17.00 -31.41 24.97
CA ALA A 183 -15.83 -30.76 25.56
C ALA A 183 -15.09 -29.90 24.52
N GLU A 184 -14.88 -30.43 23.31
CA GLU A 184 -14.26 -29.69 22.20
C GLU A 184 -15.07 -28.45 21.81
N ARG A 185 -16.40 -28.58 21.74
CA ARG A 185 -17.30 -27.44 21.48
C ARG A 185 -17.30 -26.44 22.64
N GLY A 186 -17.34 -26.94 23.87
CA GLY A 186 -17.34 -26.12 25.09
C GLY A 186 -16.10 -25.23 25.19
N PHE A 187 -14.96 -25.69 24.68
CA PHE A 187 -13.75 -24.88 24.58
C PHE A 187 -13.88 -23.69 23.62
N ILE A 188 -14.52 -23.89 22.46
CA ILE A 188 -14.79 -22.80 21.51
C ILE A 188 -15.83 -21.84 22.08
N GLU A 189 -16.89 -22.36 22.71
CA GLU A 189 -17.90 -21.54 23.36
C GLU A 189 -17.30 -20.69 24.50
N GLU A 190 -16.38 -21.23 25.30
CA GLU A 190 -15.69 -20.45 26.34
C GLU A 190 -14.92 -19.26 25.74
N ARG A 191 -14.23 -19.47 24.62
CA ARG A 191 -13.53 -18.40 23.88
C ARG A 191 -14.49 -17.33 23.38
N VAL A 192 -15.63 -17.72 22.82
CA VAL A 192 -16.67 -16.77 22.36
C VAL A 192 -17.26 -16.01 23.56
N ARG A 193 -17.55 -16.70 24.67
CA ARG A 193 -18.03 -16.07 25.92
C ARG A 193 -17.05 -15.03 26.46
N LYS A 194 -15.74 -15.25 26.38
CA LYS A 194 -14.73 -14.23 26.76
C LYS A 194 -14.85 -12.97 25.90
N ILE A 195 -15.08 -13.10 24.59
CA ILE A 195 -15.29 -11.97 23.68
C ILE A 195 -16.61 -11.24 24.00
N VAL A 196 -17.68 -11.99 24.28
CA VAL A 196 -18.97 -11.41 24.66
C VAL A 196 -18.85 -10.66 25.99
N ALA A 197 -18.15 -11.22 26.98
CA ALA A 197 -17.90 -10.57 28.26
C ALA A 197 -17.08 -9.27 28.11
N LEU A 198 -16.10 -9.24 27.20
CA LEU A 198 -15.37 -8.00 26.88
C LEU A 198 -16.31 -6.96 26.27
N LYS A 199 -17.19 -7.38 25.35
CA LYS A 199 -18.18 -6.49 24.78
C LYS A 199 -19.09 -5.90 25.86
N GLU A 200 -19.64 -6.73 26.74
CA GLU A 200 -20.54 -6.27 27.80
C GLU A 200 -19.86 -5.19 28.64
N LYS A 201 -18.64 -5.46 29.14
CA LYS A 201 -17.84 -4.47 29.90
C LYS A 201 -17.69 -3.12 29.20
N VAL A 202 -17.46 -3.13 27.89
CA VAL A 202 -17.18 -1.90 27.11
C VAL A 202 -18.45 -1.21 26.62
N CYS A 203 -19.52 -1.98 26.37
CA CYS A 203 -20.76 -1.51 25.78
C CYS A 203 -21.87 -1.21 26.82
N ASP A 204 -21.67 -1.48 28.10
CA ASP A 204 -22.66 -1.23 29.16
C ASP A 204 -23.16 0.23 29.16
N GLY A 205 -24.33 0.44 28.55
CA GLY A 205 -25.05 1.71 28.50
C GLY A 205 -24.77 2.62 27.30
N SER A 206 -23.98 2.21 26.30
CA SER A 206 -23.67 3.06 25.12
C SER A 206 -24.17 2.48 23.79
N ALA A 207 -24.52 3.34 22.85
CA ALA A 207 -24.90 2.96 21.48
C ALA A 207 -23.72 2.46 20.62
N LYS A 208 -22.56 2.19 21.24
CA LYS A 208 -21.31 1.87 20.55
C LYS A 208 -21.34 0.49 19.93
N GLY A 209 -20.74 0.41 18.76
CA GLY A 209 -20.57 -0.82 18.01
C GLY A 209 -19.45 -1.71 18.54
N PHE A 210 -19.53 -3.01 18.23
CA PHE A 210 -18.42 -3.93 18.44
C PHE A 210 -18.21 -4.80 17.20
N VAL A 211 -17.00 -4.75 16.66
CA VAL A 211 -16.59 -5.45 15.43
C VAL A 211 -15.37 -6.31 15.75
N VAL A 212 -15.43 -7.58 15.36
CA VAL A 212 -14.34 -8.53 15.50
C VAL A 212 -13.78 -8.83 14.12
N ILE A 213 -12.48 -8.66 13.96
CA ILE A 213 -11.75 -8.99 12.74
C ILE A 213 -10.79 -10.12 13.08
N ASN A 214 -11.13 -11.33 12.64
CA ASN A 214 -10.30 -12.50 12.87
C ASN A 214 -9.48 -12.87 11.63
N GLN A 215 -8.20 -13.15 11.84
CA GLN A 215 -7.33 -13.72 10.82
C GLN A 215 -7.72 -15.16 10.47
N LYS A 216 -8.14 -15.94 11.48
CA LYS A 216 -8.55 -17.33 11.31
C LYS A 216 -10.04 -17.47 11.03
N GLY A 217 -10.50 -18.71 10.83
CA GLY A 217 -11.91 -19.01 10.64
C GLY A 217 -12.75 -18.81 11.91
N ILE A 218 -14.05 -18.72 11.70
CA ILE A 218 -15.08 -18.69 12.73
C ILE A 218 -16.14 -19.71 12.33
N ASP A 219 -16.47 -20.62 13.25
CA ASP A 219 -17.53 -21.61 13.04
C ASP A 219 -18.92 -20.97 12.98
N TRP A 220 -19.86 -21.66 12.36
CA TRP A 220 -21.25 -21.20 12.25
C TRP A 220 -21.91 -20.99 13.61
N LEU A 221 -21.70 -21.90 14.58
CA LEU A 221 -22.29 -21.78 15.92
C LEU A 221 -21.76 -20.55 16.65
N SER A 222 -20.45 -20.31 16.58
CA SER A 222 -19.83 -19.11 17.13
C SER A 222 -20.32 -17.82 16.46
N LEU A 223 -20.55 -17.84 15.14
CA LEU A 223 -21.14 -16.71 14.42
C LEU A 223 -22.57 -16.41 14.89
N GLU A 224 -23.37 -17.43 15.22
CA GLU A 224 -24.72 -17.24 15.74
C GLU A 224 -24.70 -16.57 17.12
N GLU A 225 -23.81 -17.01 18.01
CA GLU A 225 -23.63 -16.39 19.34
C GLU A 225 -23.15 -14.93 19.25
N LEU A 226 -22.19 -14.66 18.37
CA LEU A 226 -21.69 -13.31 18.09
C LEU A 226 -22.80 -12.44 17.47
N ALA A 227 -23.61 -12.98 16.56
CA ALA A 227 -24.72 -12.26 15.97
C ALA A 227 -25.82 -11.95 17.00
N ARG A 228 -26.15 -12.91 17.89
CA ARG A 228 -27.14 -12.74 18.96
C ARG A 228 -26.71 -11.66 19.96
N SER A 229 -25.43 -11.61 20.29
CA SER A 229 -24.86 -10.53 21.08
C SER A 229 -24.76 -9.22 20.31
N GLY A 230 -24.98 -9.19 18.99
CA GLY A 230 -24.94 -7.99 18.14
C GLY A 230 -23.52 -7.55 17.78
N ILE A 231 -22.57 -8.48 17.71
CA ILE A 231 -21.19 -8.28 17.24
C ILE A 231 -21.14 -8.56 15.74
N VAL A 232 -20.46 -7.68 14.99
CA VAL A 232 -20.14 -7.96 13.59
C VAL A 232 -18.81 -8.69 13.55
N ALA A 233 -18.82 -9.94 13.08
CA ALA A 233 -17.60 -10.73 12.98
C ALA A 233 -17.17 -10.92 11.52
N LEU A 234 -15.92 -10.61 11.24
CA LEU A 234 -15.23 -10.92 10.00
C LEU A 234 -14.28 -12.09 10.23
N ARG A 235 -14.30 -13.05 9.31
CA ARG A 235 -13.45 -14.25 9.33
C ARG A 235 -12.42 -14.17 8.22
N GLN A 236 -11.30 -14.88 8.40
CA GLN A 236 -10.28 -15.05 7.37
C GLN A 236 -9.75 -13.71 6.81
N ALA A 237 -9.48 -12.74 7.69
CA ALA A 237 -8.82 -11.51 7.28
C ALA A 237 -7.39 -11.80 6.78
N LYS A 238 -6.97 -11.12 5.72
CA LYS A 238 -5.60 -11.25 5.21
C LYS A 238 -4.60 -10.81 6.28
N ARG A 239 -3.49 -11.55 6.40
CA ARG A 239 -2.40 -11.25 7.36
C ARG A 239 -1.87 -9.82 7.24
N ARG A 240 -1.82 -9.26 6.03
CA ARG A 240 -1.41 -7.87 5.77
C ARG A 240 -2.33 -6.87 6.47
N ASN A 241 -3.63 -7.15 6.45
CA ASN A 241 -4.66 -6.27 7.00
C ASN A 241 -4.64 -6.30 8.54
N MET A 242 -4.23 -7.42 9.14
CA MET A 242 -4.01 -7.52 10.58
C MET A 242 -2.87 -6.62 11.11
N GLN A 243 -1.92 -6.23 10.27
CA GLN A 243 -0.91 -5.22 10.63
C GLN A 243 -1.44 -3.80 10.44
N ARG A 244 -2.29 -3.59 9.43
CA ARG A 244 -2.85 -2.29 9.07
C ARG A 244 -3.99 -1.83 9.98
N VAL A 245 -4.89 -2.72 10.39
CA VAL A 245 -6.03 -2.39 11.26
C VAL A 245 -5.57 -1.76 12.58
N PRO A 246 -4.59 -2.32 13.33
CA PRO A 246 -3.99 -1.70 14.50
C PRO A 246 -3.47 -0.28 14.24
N LEU A 247 -2.77 -0.08 13.12
CA LEU A 247 -2.18 1.21 12.75
C LEU A 247 -3.23 2.25 12.34
N ALA A 248 -4.33 1.81 11.74
CA ALA A 248 -5.44 2.69 11.38
C ALA A 248 -6.29 3.05 12.60
N CYS A 249 -6.65 2.06 13.42
CA CYS A 249 -7.67 2.20 14.47
C CYS A 249 -7.10 2.42 15.88
N GLY A 250 -5.80 2.21 16.09
CA GLY A 250 -5.10 2.40 17.37
C GLY A 250 -5.20 1.25 18.38
N GLY A 251 -5.51 0.03 17.94
CA GLY A 251 -5.60 -1.16 18.81
C GLY A 251 -4.35 -2.06 18.76
N THR A 252 -4.35 -3.17 19.50
CA THR A 252 -3.28 -4.19 19.42
C THR A 252 -3.84 -5.51 18.87
N ALA A 253 -3.04 -6.21 18.06
CA ALA A 253 -3.43 -7.52 17.54
C ALA A 253 -3.29 -8.58 18.63
N VAL A 254 -4.42 -9.17 19.03
CA VAL A 254 -4.50 -10.11 20.14
C VAL A 254 -4.33 -11.55 19.63
N ASN A 255 -3.38 -12.27 20.25
CA ASN A 255 -3.08 -13.67 19.93
C ASN A 255 -3.67 -14.67 20.95
N SER A 256 -4.02 -14.23 22.16
CA SER A 256 -4.65 -15.05 23.19
C SER A 256 -5.85 -14.32 23.80
N LEU A 257 -6.92 -15.06 24.11
CA LEU A 257 -8.16 -14.48 24.64
C LEU A 257 -8.14 -14.32 26.18
N GLU A 258 -7.05 -14.72 26.83
CA GLU A 258 -6.92 -14.64 28.29
C GLU A 258 -6.63 -13.20 28.76
N ASP A 259 -5.82 -12.46 28.01
CA ASP A 259 -5.39 -11.10 28.32
C ASP A 259 -6.18 -10.04 27.53
N LEU A 260 -7.51 -10.16 27.51
CA LEU A 260 -8.37 -9.17 26.85
C LEU A 260 -8.62 -7.95 27.75
N THR A 261 -7.95 -6.84 27.45
CA THR A 261 -8.17 -5.53 28.07
C THR A 261 -8.82 -4.54 27.11
N GLU A 262 -9.39 -3.47 27.64
CA GLU A 262 -10.01 -2.40 26.84
C GLU A 262 -8.98 -1.65 25.98
N GLU A 263 -7.72 -1.61 26.42
CA GLU A 263 -6.60 -0.99 25.72
C GLU A 263 -6.25 -1.71 24.41
N CYS A 264 -6.60 -3.00 24.29
CA CYS A 264 -6.38 -3.74 23.06
C CYS A 264 -7.32 -3.33 21.92
N LEU A 265 -8.43 -2.65 22.23
CA LEU A 265 -9.46 -2.31 21.25
C LEU A 265 -9.08 -1.08 20.43
N GLY A 266 -9.18 -1.20 19.12
CA GLY A 266 -9.15 -0.06 18.21
C GLY A 266 -10.49 0.67 18.18
N ARG A 267 -10.51 1.90 17.66
CA ARG A 267 -11.73 2.70 17.51
C ARG A 267 -11.89 3.21 16.08
N ALA A 268 -13.07 3.04 15.51
CA ALA A 268 -13.46 3.59 14.21
C ALA A 268 -14.83 4.30 14.32
N GLY A 269 -14.98 5.41 13.61
CA GLY A 269 -16.23 6.18 13.65
C GLY A 269 -17.37 5.52 12.89
N LEU A 270 -17.08 4.84 11.78
CA LEU A 270 -18.08 4.15 10.98
C LEU A 270 -17.52 2.83 10.45
N VAL A 271 -18.28 1.76 10.63
CA VAL A 271 -18.04 0.48 9.95
C VAL A 271 -19.30 0.08 9.21
N HIS A 272 -19.24 0.01 7.89
CA HIS A 272 -20.36 -0.42 7.08
C HIS A 272 -19.95 -1.47 6.04
N GLN A 273 -20.94 -2.25 5.63
CA GLN A 273 -20.77 -3.31 4.65
C GLN A 273 -21.57 -2.99 3.41
N GLU A 274 -20.88 -3.00 2.27
CA GLU A 274 -21.49 -2.87 0.96
C GLU A 274 -21.39 -4.19 0.21
N ARG A 275 -22.48 -4.58 -0.42
CA ARG A 275 -22.53 -5.80 -1.24
C ARG A 275 -22.62 -5.41 -2.71
N LEU A 276 -21.67 -5.89 -3.50
CA LEU A 276 -21.65 -5.76 -4.96
C LEU A 276 -21.64 -7.14 -5.60
N GLY A 277 -22.79 -7.49 -6.18
CA GLY A 277 -23.06 -8.84 -6.66
C GLY A 277 -22.82 -9.86 -5.56
N ASP A 278 -21.81 -10.70 -5.74
CA ASP A 278 -21.45 -11.77 -4.82
C ASP A 278 -20.34 -11.39 -3.83
N ARG A 279 -19.69 -10.24 -4.02
CA ARG A 279 -18.63 -9.76 -3.12
C ARG A 279 -19.19 -8.78 -2.09
N THR A 280 -18.66 -8.88 -0.88
CA THR A 280 -18.99 -7.96 0.22
C THR A 280 -17.72 -7.26 0.66
N TYR A 281 -17.78 -5.94 0.70
CA TYR A 281 -16.70 -5.08 1.16
C TYR A 281 -17.11 -4.50 2.51
N THR A 282 -16.20 -4.55 3.49
CA THR A 282 -16.38 -3.86 4.77
C THR A 282 -15.48 -2.64 4.80
N PHE A 283 -16.08 -1.47 4.95
CA PHE A 283 -15.40 -0.20 5.09
C PHE A 283 -15.22 0.11 6.57
N VAL A 284 -14.01 0.47 6.95
CA VAL A 284 -13.67 0.98 8.28
C VAL A 284 -13.20 2.42 8.08
N GLU A 285 -14.04 3.37 8.46
CA GLU A 285 -13.90 4.79 8.19
C GLU A 285 -13.88 5.62 9.48
N ASN A 286 -13.42 6.87 9.35
CA ASN A 286 -13.36 7.85 10.44
C ASN A 286 -12.55 7.34 11.64
N CYS A 287 -11.40 6.73 11.37
CA CYS A 287 -10.43 6.43 12.40
C CYS A 287 -9.80 7.72 12.93
N LYS A 288 -9.48 7.80 14.22
CA LYS A 288 -8.96 9.03 14.83
C LYS A 288 -7.63 9.49 14.22
N ASN A 289 -6.67 8.57 14.10
CA ASN A 289 -5.34 8.82 13.53
C ASN A 289 -4.97 7.69 12.55
N PRO A 290 -5.48 7.70 11.31
CA PRO A 290 -5.23 6.62 10.37
C PRO A 290 -3.80 6.71 9.82
N ARG A 291 -2.87 5.92 10.38
CA ARG A 291 -1.53 5.73 9.79
C ARG A 291 -1.51 4.75 8.62
N SER A 292 -2.63 4.08 8.37
CA SER A 292 -2.84 3.22 7.21
C SER A 292 -4.14 3.67 6.54
N VAL A 293 -4.05 3.85 5.23
CA VAL A 293 -5.13 4.36 4.38
C VAL A 293 -5.36 3.40 3.22
N THR A 294 -6.56 3.45 2.65
CA THR A 294 -6.91 2.63 1.50
C THR A 294 -7.31 3.50 0.33
N VAL A 295 -6.63 3.34 -0.80
CA VAL A 295 -7.07 3.88 -2.08
C VAL A 295 -8.01 2.87 -2.71
N LEU A 296 -9.28 3.25 -2.81
CA LEU A 296 -10.32 2.43 -3.42
C LEU A 296 -10.37 2.73 -4.91
N VAL A 297 -9.88 1.80 -5.72
CA VAL A 297 -9.91 1.91 -7.17
C VAL A 297 -11.19 1.31 -7.72
N LYS A 298 -12.10 2.18 -8.16
CA LYS A 298 -13.33 1.84 -8.87
C LYS A 298 -13.08 1.82 -10.38
N GLY A 299 -13.89 1.05 -11.11
CA GLY A 299 -13.76 0.93 -12.55
C GLY A 299 -14.59 -0.22 -13.13
N PRO A 300 -15.01 -0.12 -14.39
CA PRO A 300 -15.94 -1.08 -15.00
C PRO A 300 -15.25 -2.38 -15.41
N ASN A 301 -14.00 -2.30 -15.90
CA ASN A 301 -13.28 -3.43 -16.46
C ASN A 301 -12.08 -3.81 -15.60
N ALA A 302 -11.77 -5.11 -15.52
CA ALA A 302 -10.59 -5.59 -14.80
C ALA A 302 -9.27 -5.04 -15.38
N HIS A 303 -9.19 -4.84 -16.69
CA HIS A 303 -8.02 -4.23 -17.31
C HIS A 303 -7.82 -2.78 -16.88
N THR A 304 -8.89 -1.97 -16.86
CA THR A 304 -8.81 -0.58 -16.44
C THR A 304 -8.46 -0.47 -14.95
N LEU A 305 -9.00 -1.37 -14.11
CA LEU A 305 -8.67 -1.43 -12.69
C LEU A 305 -7.17 -1.71 -12.45
N ARG A 306 -6.61 -2.70 -13.15
CA ARG A 306 -5.18 -3.01 -13.05
C ARG A 306 -4.31 -1.84 -13.52
N GLN A 307 -4.65 -1.25 -14.65
CA GLN A 307 -3.91 -0.11 -15.20
C GLN A 307 -3.93 1.10 -14.23
N VAL A 308 -5.10 1.44 -13.68
CA VAL A 308 -5.22 2.53 -12.69
C VAL A 308 -4.51 2.15 -11.39
N GLY A 309 -4.63 0.91 -10.93
CA GLY A 309 -3.91 0.41 -9.75
C GLY A 309 -2.40 0.51 -9.90
N ASP A 310 -1.85 0.14 -11.05
CA ASP A 310 -0.42 0.26 -11.36
C ASP A 310 0.02 1.73 -11.50
N ALA A 311 -0.83 2.57 -12.09
CA ALA A 311 -0.60 4.01 -12.17
C ALA A 311 -0.52 4.65 -10.77
N VAL A 312 -1.46 4.32 -9.88
CA VAL A 312 -1.49 4.78 -8.49
C VAL A 312 -0.26 4.28 -7.73
N ARG A 313 0.16 3.02 -7.88
CA ARG A 313 1.40 2.50 -7.27
C ARG A 313 2.63 3.30 -7.72
N GLY A 314 2.71 3.61 -9.01
CA GLY A 314 3.78 4.46 -9.55
C GLY A 314 3.75 5.87 -8.96
N GLY A 315 2.57 6.51 -8.95
CA GLY A 315 2.39 7.85 -8.40
C GLY A 315 2.74 7.94 -6.91
N LEU A 316 2.34 6.94 -6.10
CA LEU A 316 2.67 6.86 -4.68
C LEU A 316 4.19 6.81 -4.44
N ARG A 317 4.93 6.04 -5.25
CA ARG A 317 6.40 5.97 -5.18
C ARG A 317 7.05 7.30 -5.53
N VAL A 318 6.61 7.95 -6.59
CA VAL A 318 7.16 9.25 -7.00
C VAL A 318 6.91 10.32 -5.93
N VAL A 319 5.69 10.41 -5.40
CA VAL A 319 5.36 11.38 -4.34
C VAL A 319 6.13 11.10 -3.05
N LYS A 320 6.31 9.82 -2.70
CA LYS A 320 7.18 9.43 -1.60
C LYS A 320 8.61 9.96 -1.80
N ASN A 321 9.19 9.76 -2.99
CA ASN A 321 10.57 10.17 -3.23
C ASN A 321 10.72 11.69 -3.11
N VAL A 322 9.78 12.47 -3.65
CA VAL A 322 9.77 13.94 -3.48
C VAL A 322 9.71 14.34 -2.01
N LEU A 323 8.96 13.62 -1.17
CA LEU A 323 8.89 13.91 0.26
C LEU A 323 10.16 13.52 1.04
N GLU A 324 10.85 12.46 0.62
CA GLU A 324 12.10 12.01 1.24
C GLU A 324 13.29 12.89 0.81
N ASP A 325 13.34 13.26 -0.47
CA ASP A 325 14.40 14.09 -1.06
C ASP A 325 14.18 15.59 -0.74
N GLY A 326 12.94 16.02 -0.54
CA GLY A 326 12.58 17.41 -0.22
C GLY A 326 12.72 18.36 -1.41
N CYS A 327 12.95 17.83 -2.61
CA CYS A 327 13.14 18.61 -3.82
C CYS A 327 12.43 17.99 -5.03
N ALA A 328 12.16 18.82 -6.03
CA ALA A 328 11.65 18.39 -7.32
C ALA A 328 12.45 19.06 -8.45
N MET A 329 12.45 18.41 -9.62
CA MET A 329 13.08 18.95 -10.82
C MET A 329 12.08 19.14 -11.95
N PRO A 330 12.29 20.14 -12.83
CA PRO A 330 11.43 20.37 -13.98
C PRO A 330 11.55 19.21 -14.99
N GLY A 331 10.42 18.73 -15.49
CA GLY A 331 10.36 17.63 -16.45
C GLY A 331 10.49 18.07 -17.92
N ALA A 332 9.94 17.24 -18.81
CA ALA A 332 9.81 17.50 -20.25
C ALA A 332 11.13 17.76 -21.01
N GLY A 333 12.23 17.11 -20.60
CA GLY A 333 13.53 17.25 -21.27
C GLY A 333 14.34 18.47 -20.85
N ALA A 334 13.81 19.31 -19.93
CA ALA A 334 14.47 20.54 -19.53
C ALA A 334 15.81 20.29 -18.83
N VAL A 335 15.84 19.27 -17.95
CA VAL A 335 17.04 18.85 -17.22
C VAL A 335 18.10 18.33 -18.18
N GLU A 336 17.71 17.49 -19.14
CA GLU A 336 18.62 16.91 -20.13
C GLU A 336 19.26 17.98 -21.01
N ILE A 337 18.47 18.94 -21.50
CA ILE A 337 18.98 20.08 -22.30
C ILE A 337 19.92 20.95 -21.47
N ARG A 338 19.58 21.19 -20.20
CA ARG A 338 20.42 21.99 -19.29
C ARG A 338 21.75 21.31 -18.99
N ILE A 339 21.75 20.00 -18.74
CA ILE A 339 22.97 19.21 -18.55
C ILE A 339 23.82 19.24 -19.81
N ALA A 340 23.23 19.01 -21.00
CA ALA A 340 23.96 19.05 -22.26
C ALA A 340 24.65 20.41 -22.48
N GLY A 341 23.93 21.52 -22.26
CA GLY A 341 24.50 22.87 -22.36
C GLY A 341 25.62 23.11 -21.34
N TRP A 342 25.42 22.69 -20.09
CA TRP A 342 26.44 22.81 -19.03
C TRP A 342 27.73 22.05 -19.36
N LEU A 343 27.60 20.81 -19.84
CA LEU A 343 28.72 19.97 -20.23
C LEU A 343 29.44 20.52 -21.46
N GLN A 344 28.72 21.07 -22.45
CA GLN A 344 29.33 21.72 -23.61
C GLN A 344 30.25 22.90 -23.21
N HIS A 345 29.83 23.71 -22.25
CA HIS A 345 30.66 24.81 -21.74
C HIS A 345 31.93 24.32 -21.03
N ARG A 346 31.84 23.21 -20.27
CA ARG A 346 32.97 22.65 -19.50
C ARG A 346 33.87 21.70 -20.29
N LEU A 347 33.48 21.32 -21.51
CA LEU A 347 34.19 20.36 -22.37
C LEU A 347 35.68 20.70 -22.54
N LYS A 348 36.00 21.98 -22.76
CA LYS A 348 37.37 22.43 -23.06
C LYS A 348 38.27 22.52 -21.82
N ASP A 349 37.67 22.69 -20.65
CA ASP A 349 38.40 22.98 -19.41
C ASP A 349 38.73 21.69 -18.63
N VAL A 350 37.88 20.67 -18.75
CA VAL A 350 37.90 19.50 -17.86
C VAL A 350 38.64 18.31 -18.45
N VAL A 351 38.53 18.05 -19.76
CA VAL A 351 39.07 16.83 -20.38
C VAL A 351 40.07 17.16 -21.49
N LYS A 352 41.27 16.58 -21.41
CA LYS A 352 42.33 16.73 -22.42
C LYS A 352 42.55 15.41 -23.16
N GLY A 353 42.78 15.49 -24.48
CA GLY A 353 43.15 14.36 -25.31
C GLY A 353 41.96 13.49 -25.76
N ARG A 354 42.22 12.22 -26.11
CA ARG A 354 41.21 11.31 -26.71
C ARG A 354 40.04 10.94 -25.78
N ALA A 355 40.16 11.19 -24.46
CA ALA A 355 39.05 11.03 -23.53
C ALA A 355 37.92 12.06 -23.75
N GLN A 356 38.21 13.17 -24.44
CA GLN A 356 37.22 14.19 -24.81
C GLN A 356 36.11 13.60 -25.70
N LEU A 357 36.43 12.59 -26.51
CA LEU A 357 35.46 11.90 -27.36
C LEU A 357 34.41 11.16 -26.54
N GLY A 358 34.81 10.53 -25.43
CA GLY A 358 33.88 9.88 -24.50
C GLY A 358 33.00 10.89 -23.76
N PHE A 359 33.55 12.07 -23.46
CA PHE A 359 32.79 13.16 -22.85
C PHE A 359 31.78 13.77 -23.84
N GLN A 360 32.17 13.91 -25.11
CA GLN A 360 31.28 14.40 -26.17
C GLN A 360 30.16 13.40 -26.48
N ALA A 361 30.46 12.09 -26.47
CA ALA A 361 29.47 11.03 -26.61
C ALA A 361 28.41 11.00 -25.49
N PHE A 362 28.67 11.64 -24.35
CA PHE A 362 27.68 11.79 -23.26
C PHE A 362 26.77 13.01 -23.46
N ILE A 363 27.28 14.02 -24.16
CA ILE A 363 26.54 15.27 -24.45
C ILE A 363 25.56 15.06 -25.60
N ASP A 364 26.04 14.37 -26.64
CA ASP A 364 25.28 14.01 -27.84
C ASP A 364 24.27 12.90 -27.55
#